data_AF-A0A2N6EAG6-F1
#
_entry.id   AF-A0A2N6EAG6-F1
#
_cell.length_a   1.000
_cell.length_b   1.000
_cell.length_c   1.000
_cell.angle_alpha   90.00
_cell.angle_beta   90.00
_cell.angle_gamma   90.00
#
_symmetry.space_group_name_H-M   'P 1'
#
loop_
_entity.id
_entity.type
_entity.pdbx_description
1 polymer ?
#
loop_
_entity_poly.entity_id
_entity_poly.type
_entity_poly.pdbx_seq_one_letter_code
_entity_poly.pdbx_strand_id
1 'polypeptide(L)' 'MRISVVFKNGEKGSIEPKDLENLVDFGLIDRFKRSDGWVQVGRDPLRGVRGMFFQGKERREGDYHQ' A
#
# COMPACT_ATOMS: atom_id res chain seq x y z
N MET A 1 12.15 9.81 11.35
CA MET A 1 10.72 9.43 11.51
C MET A 1 10.57 7.95 11.19
N ARG A 2 9.77 7.20 11.95
CA ARG A 2 9.47 5.79 11.66
C ARG A 2 8.07 5.64 11.08
N ILE A 3 7.88 4.64 10.24
CA ILE A 3 6.59 4.34 9.60
C ILE A 3 5.99 3.13 10.30
N SER A 4 4.75 3.27 10.78
CA SER A 4 4.03 2.13 11.35
C SER A 4 3.53 1.21 10.25
N VAL A 5 3.71 -0.09 10.42
CA VAL A 5 3.29 -1.11 9.45
C VAL A 5 2.54 -2.24 10.14
N VAL A 6 1.74 -2.96 9.35
CA VAL A 6 1.19 -4.26 9.72
C VAL A 6 1.78 -5.25 8.74
N PHE A 7 2.48 -6.25 9.26
CA PHE A 7 3.04 -7.35 8.50
C PHE A 7 1.94 -8.31 8.05
N LYS A 8 2.22 -9.15 7.04
CA LYS A 8 1.25 -10.15 6.57
C LYS A 8 0.82 -11.17 7.63
N ASN A 9 1.65 -11.39 8.64
CA ASN A 9 1.31 -12.22 9.81
C ASN A 9 0.37 -11.52 10.80
N GLY A 10 -0.05 -10.28 10.54
CA GLY A 10 -0.91 -9.48 11.40
C GLY A 10 -0.17 -8.72 12.50
N GLU A 11 1.14 -8.91 12.63
CA GLU A 11 1.95 -8.19 13.62
C GLU A 11 2.11 -6.72 13.24
N LYS A 12 2.06 -5.86 14.26
CA LYS A 12 2.28 -4.43 14.09
C LYS A 12 3.74 -4.12 14.37
N GLY A 13 4.37 -3.35 13.50
CA GLY A 13 5.75 -2.93 13.64
C GLY A 13 5.96 -1.48 13.27
N SER A 14 7.20 -1.04 13.42
CA SER A 14 7.64 0.27 12.97
C SER A 14 9.01 0.15 12.32
N ILE A 15 9.11 0.63 11.09
CA ILE A 15 10.29 0.49 10.22
C ILE A 15 10.88 1.85 9.89
N GLU A 16 12.10 1.85 9.36
CA GLU A 16 12.66 3.06 8.75
C GLU A 16 12.06 3.29 7.35
N PRO A 17 11.92 4.55 6.90
CA PRO A 17 11.34 4.85 5.59
C PRO A 17 12.07 4.19 4.42
N LYS A 18 13.38 4.00 4.54
CA LYS A 18 14.23 3.33 3.54
C LYS A 18 13.89 1.83 3.36
N ASP A 19 13.33 1.20 4.40
CA ASP A 19 12.99 -0.22 4.36
C ASP A 19 11.57 -0.44 3.81
N LEU A 20 10.73 0.61 3.78
CA LEU A 20 9.35 0.50 3.34
C LEU A 20 9.25 0.01 1.90
N GLU A 21 10.01 0.60 1.00
CA GLU A 21 10.00 0.24 -0.43
C GLU A 21 10.37 -1.24 -0.61
N ASN A 22 11.46 -1.68 0.01
CA ASN A 22 11.85 -3.09 0.00
C ASN A 22 10.76 -4.01 0.58
N LEU A 23 10.17 -3.67 1.72
CA LEU A 23 9.13 -4.49 2.35
C LEU A 23 7.82 -4.53 1.54
N VAL A 24 7.53 -3.46 0.80
CA VAL A 24 6.42 -3.39 -0.16
C VAL A 24 6.73 -4.28 -1.37
N ASP A 25 7.92 -4.18 -1.94
CA ASP A 25 8.35 -4.94 -3.12
C ASP A 25 8.44 -6.44 -2.84
N PHE A 26 8.98 -6.83 -1.68
CA PHE A 26 8.97 -8.22 -1.21
C PHE A 26 7.59 -8.69 -0.74
N GLY A 27 6.61 -7.78 -0.63
CA GLY A 27 5.27 -8.08 -0.16
C GLY A 27 5.26 -8.65 1.26
N LEU A 28 6.11 -8.14 2.16
CA LEU A 28 6.23 -8.59 3.55
C LEU A 28 5.23 -7.88 4.48
N ILE A 29 4.73 -6.72 4.06
CA ILE A 29 3.72 -5.95 4.78
C ILE A 29 2.35 -6.00 4.09
N ASP A 30 1.29 -5.95 4.90
CA ASP A 30 -0.10 -5.86 4.46
C ASP A 30 -0.52 -4.39 4.29
N ARG A 31 -0.14 -3.52 5.24
CA ARG A 31 -0.48 -2.09 5.21
C ARG A 31 0.50 -1.24 6.00
N PHE A 32 0.62 0.03 5.65
CA PHE A 32 1.47 0.99 6.35
C PHE A 32 0.76 2.31 6.60
N LYS A 33 1.17 3.02 7.65
CA LYS A 33 0.58 4.29 8.07
C LYS A 33 1.35 5.47 7.47
N ARG A 34 0.64 6.31 6.75
CA ARG A 34 1.08 7.59 6.21
C ARG A 34 0.40 8.73 6.98
N SER A 35 0.73 9.96 6.61
CA SER A 35 0.14 11.17 7.19
C SER A 35 -1.37 11.28 6.96
N ASP A 36 -1.88 10.70 5.87
CA ASP A 36 -3.29 10.70 5.47
C ASP A 36 -4.09 9.47 5.97
N GLY A 37 -3.42 8.40 6.41
CA GLY A 37 -4.09 7.21 6.92
C GLY A 37 -3.31 5.92 6.71
N TRP A 38 -4.03 4.80 6.73
CA TRP A 38 -3.46 3.47 6.42
C TRP A 38 -3.60 3.18 4.93
N VAL A 39 -2.51 2.75 4.31
CA VAL A 39 -2.44 2.32 2.90
C VAL A 39 -2.23 0.82 2.85
N GLN A 40 -3.09 0.09 2.14
CA GLN A 40 -3.03 -1.35 1.96
C GLN A 40 -2.23 -1.72 0.71
N VAL A 41 -1.18 -2.51 0.90
CA VAL A 41 -0.27 -2.94 -0.17
C VAL A 41 -1.00 -3.93 -1.08
N GLY A 42 -0.90 -3.72 -2.40
CA GLY A 42 -1.57 -4.54 -3.42
C GLY A 42 -3.04 -4.20 -3.68
N ARG A 43 -3.65 -3.34 -2.85
CA ARG A 43 -5.02 -2.83 -3.05
C ARG A 43 -5.03 -1.34 -3.40
N ASP A 44 -4.26 -0.55 -2.66
CA ASP A 44 -4.19 0.88 -2.89
C ASP A 44 -3.13 1.23 -3.94
N PRO A 45 -3.43 2.19 -4.84
CA PRO A 45 -2.47 2.62 -5.84
C PRO A 45 -1.28 3.32 -5.15
N LEU A 46 -0.14 2.63 -5.12
CA LEU A 46 1.12 3.22 -4.71
C LEU A 46 1.51 4.27 -5.77
N ARG A 47 1.42 5.56 -5.41
CA ARG A 47 1.78 6.69 -6.30
C ARG A 47 3.21 6.52 -6.80
N GLY A 48 3.38 6.10 -8.06
CA GLY A 48 4.69 5.96 -8.71
C GLY A 48 4.80 4.78 -9.68
N VAL A 49 4.03 3.69 -9.46
CA VAL A 49 4.12 2.50 -10.31
C VAL A 49 2.96 2.48 -11.31
N ARG A 50 3.13 3.16 -12.45
CA ARG A 50 2.29 2.91 -13.63
C ARG A 50 2.53 1.46 -14.08
N GLY A 51 1.69 0.54 -13.63
CA GLY A 51 1.23 -0.56 -14.50
C GLY A 51 1.71 -2.00 -14.23
N MET A 52 2.24 -2.39 -13.06
CA MET A 52 2.72 -3.78 -12.90
C MET A 52 2.12 -4.65 -11.77
N PHE A 53 1.37 -4.12 -10.80
CA PHE A 53 0.81 -4.97 -9.72
C PHE A 53 -0.64 -4.64 -9.36
N PHE A 54 -1.49 -4.45 -10.37
CA PHE A 54 -2.94 -4.35 -10.19
C PHE A 54 -3.57 -5.75 -10.24
N GLN A 55 -3.78 -6.37 -9.08
CA GLN A 55 -4.70 -7.50 -8.91
C GLN A 55 -5.84 -7.13 -7.95
N GLY A 56 -6.33 -5.89 -8.06
CA GLY A 56 -7.55 -5.42 -7.43
C GLY A 56 -8.57 -5.12 -8.53
N LYS A 57 -9.74 -5.77 -8.47
CA LYS A 57 -10.87 -5.55 -9.38
C LYS A 57 -11.09 -4.04 -9.53
N GLU A 58 -10.90 -3.55 -10.75
CA GLU A 58 -11.02 -2.14 -11.13
C GLU A 58 -12.34 -1.57 -10.61
N ARG A 59 -12.27 -0.57 -9.71
CA ARG A 59 -13.42 0.20 -9.24
C ARG A 59 -13.36 1.61 -9.81
N ARG A 60 -13.32 1.70 -11.13
CA ARG A 60 -13.71 2.90 -11.88
C ARG A 60 -14.82 2.52 -12.85
N GLU A 61 -15.95 2.10 -12.31
CA GLU A 61 -17.19 2.02 -13.06
C GLU A 61 -18.17 3.01 -12.42
N GLY A 62 -18.72 3.91 -13.24
CA GLY A 62 -19.71 4.95 -12.91
C GLY A 62 -19.10 6.24 -12.34
N ASP A 63 -19.24 7.44 -12.93
CA ASP A 63 -20.37 7.92 -13.72
C ASP A 63 -19.93 9.06 -14.68
N TYR A 64 -20.10 8.83 -15.98
CA TYR A 64 -20.36 9.90 -16.93
C TYR A 64 -21.87 10.19 -16.87
N HIS A 65 -22.26 11.29 -16.26
CA HIS A 65 -23.59 11.86 -16.44
C HIS A 65 -23.46 13.23 -17.12
N GLN A 66 -23.76 13.24 -18.42
CA GLN A 66 -24.58 14.24 -19.11
C GLN A 66 -25.04 13.68 -20.44
#